data_AF-A0A0F9QVW2-F1
#
_entry.id   AF-A0A0F9QVW2-F1
#
_cell.length_a   1.000
_cell.length_b   1.000
_cell.length_c   1.000
_cell.angle_alpha   90.00
_cell.angle_beta   90.00
_cell.angle_gamma   90.00
#
_symmetry.space_group_name_H-M   'P 1'
#
loop_
_entity.id
_entity.type
_entity.pdbx_description
1 polymer ?
#
loop_
_entity_poly.entity_id
_entity_poly.type
_entity_poly.pdbx_seq_one_letter_code
_entity_poly.pdbx_strand_id
1 'polypeptide(L)'
;MAGIFPSATDSRNISDLKAIHAEVCAIETAILTAREAGERTVTICDTDFTNSIEHWTAFTDPIDPCNFDQDQLLSLQNQVIECFTSLGYSIVRKTDLNTNNTFCWIVRW
;
A
#
# COMPACT_ATOMS: atom_id res chain seq x y z
N MET A 1 19.05 21.38 24.54
CA MET A 1 18.96 21.85 23.15
C MET A 1 18.53 20.65 22.31
N ALA A 2 17.24 20.58 21.97
CA ALA A 2 16.76 19.60 20.98
C ALA A 2 17.44 19.93 19.64
N GLY A 3 17.96 18.92 18.96
CA GLY A 3 18.61 19.10 17.66
C GLY A 3 17.65 19.79 16.70
N ILE A 4 18.13 20.81 16.01
CA ILE A 4 17.36 21.56 15.00
C ILE A 4 17.02 20.70 13.77
N PHE A 5 17.57 19.49 13.71
CA PHE A 5 17.31 18.48 12.70
C PHE A 5 16.45 17.36 13.29
N PRO A 6 15.40 16.91 12.58
CA PRO A 6 14.67 15.71 12.96
C PRO A 6 15.64 14.54 13.06
N SER A 7 15.41 13.64 14.02
CA SER A 7 16.22 12.44 14.11
C SER A 7 16.02 11.59 12.85
N ALA A 8 16.99 10.72 12.52
CA ALA A 8 16.87 9.83 11.37
C ALA A 8 15.59 8.97 11.44
N THR A 9 15.13 8.64 12.65
CA THR A 9 13.87 7.94 12.90
C THR A 9 12.66 8.79 12.57
N ASP A 10 12.65 10.06 12.99
CA ASP A 10 11.54 10.98 12.70
C ASP A 10 11.42 11.25 11.19
N SER A 11 12.56 11.38 10.51
CA SER A 11 12.60 11.58 9.05
C SER A 11 12.06 10.37 8.29
N ARG A 12 12.33 9.14 8.76
CA ARG A 12 11.78 7.90 8.18
C ARG A 12 10.28 7.77 8.40
N ASN A 13 9.81 8.09 9.60
CA ASN A 13 8.36 8.06 9.89
C ASN A 13 7.60 9.03 8.97
N ILE A 14 8.15 10.21 8.69
CA ILE A 14 7.54 11.18 7.76
C ILE A 14 7.53 10.67 6.31
N SER A 15 8.62 10.03 5.84
CA SER A 15 8.64 9.46 4.48
C SER A 15 7.65 8.31 4.31
N ASP A 16 7.53 7.47 5.34
CA ASP A 16 6.64 6.31 5.36
C ASP A 16 5.17 6.74 5.36
N LEU A 17 4.81 7.71 6.21
CA LEU A 17 3.48 8.33 6.24
C LEU A 17 3.11 8.97 4.90
N LYS A 18 4.07 9.61 4.23
CA LYS A 18 3.85 10.20 2.90
C LYS A 18 3.56 9.13 1.85
N ALA A 19 4.28 8.01 1.88
CA ALA A 19 4.07 6.89 0.96
C ALA A 19 2.67 6.26 1.16
N ILE A 20 2.27 6.02 2.42
CA ILE A 20 0.93 5.53 2.75
C ILE A 20 -0.15 6.49 2.26
N HIS A 21 0.00 7.79 2.52
CA HIS A 21 -1.01 8.78 2.10
C HIS A 21 -1.13 8.87 0.57
N ALA A 22 -0.01 8.79 -0.16
CA ALA A 22 -0.04 8.77 -1.63
C ALA A 22 -0.81 7.54 -2.15
N GLU A 23 -0.56 6.38 -1.56
CA GLU A 23 -1.24 5.13 -1.92
C GLU A 23 -2.74 5.18 -1.61
N VAL A 24 -3.12 5.66 -0.42
CA VAL A 24 -4.53 5.84 -0.03
C VAL A 24 -5.24 6.80 -0.98
N CYS A 25 -4.63 7.93 -1.32
CA CYS A 25 -5.21 8.91 -2.23
C CYS A 25 -5.43 8.33 -3.65
N ALA A 26 -4.49 7.52 -4.15
CA ALA A 26 -4.63 6.83 -5.43
C ALA A 26 -5.80 5.83 -5.40
N ILE A 27 -5.93 5.05 -4.33
CA ILE A 27 -7.01 4.08 -4.15
C ILE A 27 -8.36 4.80 -3.99
N GLU A 28 -8.44 5.86 -3.19
CA GLU A 28 -9.65 6.66 -3.02
C GLU A 28 -10.12 7.28 -4.34
N THR A 29 -9.20 7.82 -5.12
CA THR A 29 -9.53 8.39 -6.45
C THR A 29 -10.14 7.32 -7.35
N ALA A 30 -9.55 6.12 -7.39
CA ALA A 30 -10.08 5.01 -8.17
C ALA A 30 -11.46 4.53 -7.68
N ILE A 31 -11.68 4.48 -6.36
CA ILE A 31 -12.98 4.16 -5.77
C ILE A 31 -14.03 5.19 -6.17
N LEU A 32 -13.71 6.49 -6.11
CA LEU A 32 -14.63 7.56 -6.49
C LEU A 32 -15.04 7.45 -7.96
N THR A 33 -14.08 7.20 -8.86
CA THR A 33 -14.37 6.99 -10.29
C THR A 33 -15.25 5.76 -10.52
N ALA A 34 -14.95 4.63 -9.87
CA ALA A 34 -15.76 3.42 -9.98
C ALA A 34 -17.17 3.59 -9.40
N ARG A 35 -17.32 4.39 -8.34
CA ARG A 35 -18.62 4.73 -7.75
C ARG A 35 -19.46 5.60 -8.69
N GLU A 36 -18.85 6.56 -9.38
CA GLU A 36 -19.54 7.34 -10.43
C GLU A 36 -19.99 6.47 -11.60
N ALA A 37 -19.21 5.43 -11.94
CA ALA A 37 -19.60 4.42 -12.93
C ALA A 37 -20.68 3.43 -12.43
N GLY A 38 -21.02 3.45 -11.14
CA GLY A 38 -22.02 2.56 -10.53
C GLY A 38 -21.49 1.16 -10.16
N GLU A 39 -20.17 0.97 -10.18
CA GLU A 39 -19.54 -0.28 -9.78
C GLU A 39 -19.41 -0.38 -8.25
N ARG A 40 -19.35 -1.61 -7.72
CA ARG A 40 -19.17 -1.90 -6.27
C ARG A 40 -17.84 -2.60 -5.98
N THR A 41 -16.99 -2.71 -6.99
CA THR A 41 -15.70 -3.37 -6.88
C THR A 41 -14.76 -2.66 -7.83
N VAL A 42 -13.58 -2.30 -7.34
CA VAL A 42 -12.52 -1.74 -8.18
C VAL A 42 -11.28 -2.60 -8.03
N THR A 43 -10.60 -2.86 -9.14
CA THR A 43 -9.28 -3.51 -9.16
C THR A 43 -8.27 -2.47 -9.61
N ILE A 44 -7.24 -2.27 -8.79
CA ILE A 44 -6.25 -1.21 -8.96
C ILE A 44 -4.88 -1.88 -9.01
N CYS A 45 -4.19 -1.76 -10.14
CA CYS A 45 -2.88 -2.38 -10.39
C CYS A 45 -1.78 -1.34 -10.68
N ASP A 46 -2.13 -0.05 -10.75
CA ASP A 46 -1.26 1.04 -11.21
C ASP A 46 -0.98 2.08 -10.10
N THR A 47 -0.52 1.61 -8.95
CA THR A 47 -0.09 2.43 -7.81
C THR A 47 1.40 2.29 -7.54
N ASP A 48 1.96 3.16 -6.71
CA ASP A 48 3.38 3.11 -6.36
C ASP A 48 3.73 1.79 -5.65
N PHE A 49 2.82 1.27 -4.81
CA PHE A 49 3.05 -0.01 -4.13
C PHE A 49 2.87 -1.20 -5.05
N THR A 50 1.88 -1.17 -5.95
CA THR A 50 1.58 -2.28 -6.85
C THR A 50 2.63 -2.43 -7.95
N ASN A 51 3.28 -1.33 -8.38
CA ASN A 51 4.37 -1.36 -9.35
C ASN A 51 5.74 -1.74 -8.77
N SER A 52 5.88 -1.81 -7.44
CA SER A 52 7.15 -2.11 -6.79
C SER A 52 7.33 -3.61 -6.54
N ILE A 53 8.42 -4.17 -7.09
CA ILE A 53 8.81 -5.58 -6.89
C ILE A 53 9.12 -5.85 -5.42
N GLU A 54 9.68 -4.88 -4.68
CA GLU A 54 10.00 -5.04 -3.25
C GLU A 54 8.74 -5.20 -2.39
N HIS A 55 7.68 -4.46 -2.74
CA HIS A 55 6.38 -4.62 -2.08
C HIS A 55 5.71 -5.95 -2.47
N TRP A 56 5.90 -6.40 -3.72
CA TRP A 56 5.41 -7.71 -4.15
C TRP A 56 6.11 -8.86 -3.43
N THR A 57 7.45 -8.83 -3.32
CA THR A 57 8.20 -9.87 -2.59
C THR A 57 7.85 -9.88 -1.10
N ALA A 58 7.64 -8.71 -0.48
CA ALA A 58 7.11 -8.61 0.89
C ALA A 58 5.74 -9.27 1.06
N PHE A 59 4.90 -9.25 0.02
CA PHE A 59 3.60 -9.92 0.04
C PHE A 59 3.71 -11.44 -0.21
N THR A 60 4.57 -11.89 -1.12
CA THR A 60 4.62 -13.30 -1.57
C THR A 60 5.55 -14.19 -0.75
N ASP A 61 6.64 -13.65 -0.21
CA ASP A 61 7.63 -14.41 0.56
C ASP A 61 8.08 -13.64 1.80
N PRO A 62 7.32 -13.71 2.91
CA PRO A 62 7.58 -12.90 4.11
C PRO A 62 8.79 -13.39 4.94
N ILE A 63 9.56 -14.39 4.47
CA ILE A 63 10.65 -15.01 5.25
C ILE A 63 11.96 -15.02 4.44
N ASP A 64 12.26 -13.95 3.71
CA ASP A 64 13.58 -13.82 3.09
C ASP A 64 14.58 -13.21 4.09
N PRO A 65 15.52 -14.01 4.66
CA PRO A 65 16.51 -13.51 5.62
C PRO A 65 17.52 -12.52 4.99
N CYS A 66 17.50 -12.33 3.68
CA CYS A 66 18.34 -11.35 2.99
C CYS A 66 17.69 -9.97 2.83
N ASN A 67 16.41 -9.80 3.20
CA ASN A 67 15.67 -8.56 2.99
C ASN A 67 15.31 -7.88 4.33
N PHE A 68 16.20 -6.99 4.80
CA PHE A 68 16.10 -6.36 6.13
C PHE A 68 14.93 -5.38 6.29
N ASP A 69 14.34 -4.89 5.20
CA ASP A 69 13.23 -3.90 5.22
C ASP A 69 11.86 -4.53 4.91
N GLN A 70 11.79 -5.86 4.78
CA GLN A 70 10.57 -6.57 4.35
C GLN A 70 9.42 -6.44 5.35
N ASP A 71 9.70 -6.52 6.65
CA ASP A 71 8.71 -6.29 7.71
C ASP A 71 8.15 -4.86 7.67
N GLN A 72 8.99 -3.88 7.33
CA GLN A 72 8.56 -2.48 7.20
C GLN A 72 7.62 -2.34 5.99
N LEU A 73 7.98 -2.90 4.83
CA LEU A 73 7.15 -2.89 3.63
C LEU A 73 5.80 -3.58 3.85
N LEU A 74 5.79 -4.73 4.54
CA LEU A 74 4.56 -5.44 4.89
C LEU A 74 3.70 -4.63 5.86
N SER A 75 4.32 -3.97 6.85
CA SER A 75 3.64 -3.06 7.79
C SER A 75 3.00 -1.88 7.07
N LEU A 76 3.70 -1.24 6.12
CA LEU A 76 3.15 -0.16 5.30
C LEU A 76 1.90 -0.62 4.54
N GLN A 77 1.95 -1.78 3.91
CA GLN A 77 0.79 -2.34 3.21
C GLN A 77 -0.37 -2.68 4.15
N ASN A 78 -0.08 -3.21 5.34
CA ASN A 78 -1.10 -3.53 6.34
C ASN A 78 -1.76 -2.25 6.88
N GLN A 79 -1.02 -1.16 7.06
CA GLN A 79 -1.58 0.13 7.45
C GLN A 79 -2.56 0.69 6.40
N VAL A 80 -2.28 0.52 5.11
CA VAL A 80 -3.23 0.87 4.04
C VAL A 80 -4.51 0.05 4.19
N ILE A 81 -4.40 -1.27 4.44
CA ILE A 81 -5.56 -2.14 4.66
C ILE A 81 -6.36 -1.72 5.91
N GLU A 82 -5.68 -1.41 7.01
CA GLU A 82 -6.31 -0.92 8.24
C GLU A 82 -7.05 0.39 8.05
N CYS A 83 -6.47 1.33 7.29
CA CYS A 83 -7.11 2.60 6.96
C CYS A 83 -8.46 2.37 6.26
N PHE A 84 -8.48 1.56 5.20
CA PHE A 84 -9.71 1.26 4.46
C PHE A 84 -10.72 0.41 5.24
N THR A 85 -10.26 -0.57 6.02
CA THR A 85 -11.15 -1.39 6.85
C THR A 85 -11.80 -0.59 7.98
N SER A 86 -11.09 0.40 8.56
CA SER A 86 -11.67 1.32 9.55
C SER A 86 -12.79 2.20 8.98
N LEU A 87 -12.72 2.49 7.68
CA LEU A 87 -13.72 3.24 6.92
C LEU A 87 -14.91 2.37 6.44
N GLY A 88 -14.84 1.04 6.66
CA GLY A 88 -15.88 0.08 6.27
C GLY A 88 -15.70 -0.54 4.88
N TYR A 89 -14.57 -0.27 4.22
CA TYR A 89 -14.24 -0.88 2.93
C TYR A 89 -13.58 -2.25 3.14
N SER A 90 -13.88 -3.20 2.26
CA SER A 90 -13.18 -4.48 2.20
C SER A 90 -12.10 -4.40 1.12
N ILE A 91 -10.84 -4.30 1.54
CA ILE A 91 -9.67 -4.28 0.65
C ILE A 91 -8.87 -5.57 0.77
N VAL A 92 -8.50 -6.17 -0.36
CA VAL A 92 -7.63 -7.35 -0.42
C VAL A 92 -6.53 -7.17 -1.46
N ARG A 93 -5.36 -7.75 -1.19
CA ARG A 93 -4.26 -7.87 -2.14
C ARG A 93 -4.46 -9.12 -2.99
N LYS A 94 -4.27 -9.02 -4.30
CA LYS A 94 -4.28 -10.17 -5.21
C LYS A 94 -3.13 -10.06 -6.19
N THR A 95 -2.44 -11.16 -6.45
CA THR A 95 -1.38 -11.18 -7.48
C THR A 95 -1.94 -10.81 -8.84
N ASP A 96 -1.23 -9.95 -9.58
CA ASP A 96 -1.56 -9.67 -10.97
C ASP A 96 -1.14 -10.87 -11.84
N LEU A 97 -2.08 -11.38 -12.62
CA LEU A 97 -1.86 -12.53 -13.52
C LEU A 97 -1.09 -12.15 -14.79
N ASN A 98 -0.96 -10.85 -15.09
CA ASN A 98 -0.35 -10.38 -16.33
C ASN A 98 1.16 -10.22 -16.23
N THR A 99 1.64 -9.83 -15.05
CA THR A 99 3.05 -9.47 -14.78
C THR A 99 3.74 -10.47 -13.84
N ASN A 100 2.98 -11.27 -13.09
CA ASN A 100 3.46 -12.27 -12.11
C ASN A 100 4.43 -11.76 -11.03
N ASN A 101 4.83 -10.49 -11.08
CA ASN A 101 5.80 -9.84 -10.20
C ASN A 101 5.23 -8.58 -9.52
N THR A 102 3.92 -8.35 -9.69
CA THR A 102 3.18 -7.23 -9.08
C THR A 102 1.89 -7.76 -8.44
N PHE A 103 1.32 -6.96 -7.54
CA PHE A 103 0.01 -7.24 -6.96
C PHE A 103 -0.96 -6.12 -7.31
N CYS A 104 -2.25 -6.38 -7.16
CA CYS A 104 -3.32 -5.41 -7.31
C CYS A 104 -4.14 -5.33 -6.04
N TRP A 105 -4.67 -4.15 -5.77
CA TRP A 105 -5.69 -3.94 -4.75
C TRP A 105 -7.06 -4.21 -5.31
N ILE A 106 -7.85 -5.00 -4.60
CA ILE A 106 -9.27 -5.19 -4.89
C ILE A 106 -10.05 -4.59 -3.73
N VAL A 107 -10.78 -3.52 -4.00
CA VAL A 107 -11.59 -2.83 -2.98
C VAL A 107 -13.06 -3.01 -3.27
N ARG A 108 -13.85 -3.23 -2.22
CA ARG A 108 -15.31 -3.39 -2.24
C ARG A 108 -15.95 -2.54 -1.14
N TRP A 109 -17.13 -1.97 -1.43
CA TRP A 109 -17.93 -1.14 -0.52
C TRP A 109 -19.42 -1.38 -0.66
#